data_AF-A0A6D2KE25-F1
#
_entry.id   AF-A0A6D2KE25-F1
#
_cell.length_a   1.000
_cell.length_b   1.000
_cell.length_c   1.000
_cell.angle_alpha   90.00
_cell.angle_beta   90.00
_cell.angle_gamma   90.00
#
_symmetry.space_group_name_H-M   'P 1'
#
loop_
_entity.id
_entity.type
_entity.pdbx_description
1 polymer ?
#
loop_
_entity_poly.entity_id
_entity_poly.type
_entity_poly.pdbx_seq_one_letter_code
_entity_poly.pdbx_strand_id
1 'polypeptide(L)'
;MDVNQVAELGKFVEQLKSNPSILHDPSLNFFKEYLQSLEAQVPKEKTEKDNEDKAETKPSSSPKHDDDDEIIESDVELDNSDVVEPDDDPPQPMGDPTVEVTDENRDAAQLLKKEALRETVRANFDEAIDHLTKAIMLDHTSANLYATRAHLFVAIQKPNAAIRDADMALQLNPDSAQGYKSRGVARSFLGQYEGAAADLREGSKLDYDEDIELKLKKVELNVKRIEEHRRKYQRLRKEKELQRAERERREQQEAQEREALSALKDGQVISIHSTSELEAKTKTAKKVSRLVIIYFTAAWCGPCRYMSPLYSNLATQHPKVVFLKVDIDEANDVAASWNISSVPTFCFIRDGKQVDKVVGADKGSLEQKIALHSSK
;
A
#
# COMPACT_ATOMS: atom_id res chain seq x y z
N MET A 1 -22.53 10.41 14.31
CA MET A 1 -21.14 10.33 13.80
C MET A 1 -21.11 9.25 12.74
N ASP A 2 -20.42 9.49 11.63
CA ASP A 2 -20.21 8.49 10.59
C ASP A 2 -19.41 7.31 11.17
N VAL A 3 -19.84 6.09 10.87
CA VAL A 3 -19.22 4.85 11.37
C VAL A 3 -17.78 4.72 10.88
N ASN A 4 -17.49 5.21 9.68
CA ASN A 4 -16.15 5.15 9.09
C ASN A 4 -15.19 6.11 9.81
N GLN A 5 -15.64 7.33 10.11
CA GLN A 5 -14.85 8.32 10.85
C GLN A 5 -14.51 7.84 12.26
N VAL A 6 -15.41 7.12 12.93
CA VAL A 6 -15.15 6.53 14.25
C VAL A 6 -14.10 5.42 14.17
N ALA A 7 -14.14 4.60 13.12
CA ALA A 7 -13.15 3.55 12.91
C ALA A 7 -11.74 4.10 12.60
N GLU A 8 -11.66 5.17 11.81
CA GLU A 8 -10.40 5.88 11.52
C GLU A 8 -9.82 6.54 12.78
N LEU A 9 -10.66 7.21 13.56
CA LEU A 9 -10.26 7.78 14.86
C LEU A 9 -9.74 6.69 15.81
N GLY A 10 -10.38 5.52 15.84
CA GLY A 10 -9.93 4.38 16.64
C GLY A 10 -8.51 3.93 16.29
N LYS A 11 -8.20 3.80 14.99
CA LYS A 11 -6.86 3.44 14.50
C LYS A 11 -5.82 4.51 14.85
N PHE A 12 -6.17 5.78 14.69
CA PHE A 12 -5.28 6.88 15.03
C PHE A 12 -4.93 6.88 16.54
N VAL A 13 -5.90 6.61 17.40
CA VAL A 13 -5.66 6.49 18.85
C VAL A 13 -4.75 5.31 19.18
N GLU A 14 -4.84 4.18 18.47
CA GLU A 14 -3.91 3.06 18.64
C GLU A 14 -2.48 3.44 18.23
N GLN A 15 -2.31 4.19 17.14
CA GLN A 15 -1.01 4.71 16.71
C GLN A 15 -0.40 5.63 17.78
N LEU A 16 -1.17 6.56 18.34
CA LEU A 16 -0.70 7.44 19.42
C LEU A 16 -0.28 6.68 20.69
N LYS A 17 -0.93 5.55 21.01
CA LYS A 17 -0.53 4.68 22.13
C LYS A 17 0.81 3.99 21.86
N SER A 18 1.05 3.57 20.62
CA SER A 18 2.31 2.94 20.23
C SER A 18 3.46 3.94 20.10
N ASN A 19 3.17 5.15 19.63
CA ASN A 19 4.15 6.20 19.45
C ASN A 19 3.59 7.59 19.83
N PRO A 20 3.79 8.04 21.08
CA PRO A 20 3.30 9.33 21.55
C PRO A 20 3.99 10.55 20.91
N SER A 21 5.11 10.39 20.20
CA SER A 21 5.82 11.53 19.59
C SER A 21 5.07 12.14 18.42
N ILE A 22 4.13 11.40 17.81
CA ILE A 22 3.25 11.87 16.73
C ILE A 22 2.47 13.13 17.15
N LEU A 23 2.19 13.31 18.45
CA LEU A 23 1.54 14.52 18.99
C LEU A 23 2.37 15.81 18.82
N HIS A 24 3.66 15.71 18.45
CA HIS A 24 4.50 16.87 18.16
C HIS A 24 4.54 17.25 16.68
N ASP A 25 3.85 16.50 15.81
CA ASP A 25 3.70 16.89 14.41
C ASP A 25 2.92 18.22 14.28
N PRO A 26 3.43 19.21 13.52
CA PRO A 26 2.77 20.51 13.34
C PRO A 26 1.33 20.42 12.82
N SER A 27 1.00 19.42 12.01
CA SER A 27 -0.35 19.21 11.47
C SER A 27 -1.38 18.80 12.53
N LEU A 28 -0.93 18.31 13.68
CA LEU A 28 -1.77 17.86 14.80
C LEU A 28 -1.81 18.87 15.95
N ASN A 29 -1.36 20.12 15.73
CA ASN A 29 -1.33 21.14 16.78
C ASN A 29 -2.72 21.41 17.38
N PHE A 30 -3.78 21.43 16.57
CA PHE A 30 -5.16 21.60 17.06
C PHE A 30 -5.57 20.50 18.07
N PHE A 31 -5.10 19.27 17.86
CA PHE A 31 -5.40 18.13 18.72
C PHE A 31 -4.56 18.15 20.00
N LYS A 32 -3.30 18.59 19.90
CA LYS A 32 -2.42 18.85 21.05
C LYS A 32 -3.01 19.93 21.96
N GLU A 33 -3.49 21.04 21.40
CA GLU A 33 -4.15 22.12 22.15
C GLU A 33 -5.44 21.62 22.83
N TYR A 34 -6.24 20.81 22.15
CA TYR A 34 -7.42 20.17 22.74
C TYR A 34 -7.07 19.29 23.94
N LEU A 35 -6.04 18.43 23.82
CA LEU A 35 -5.60 17.58 24.94
C LEU A 35 -5.10 18.40 26.13
N GLN A 36 -4.35 19.47 25.88
CA GLN A 36 -3.88 20.39 26.92
C GLN A 36 -5.04 21.14 27.60
N SER A 37 -6.11 21.48 26.87
CA SER A 37 -7.32 22.08 27.43
C SER A 37 -8.04 21.17 28.43
N LEU A 38 -7.85 19.85 28.30
CA LEU A 38 -8.36 18.83 29.22
C LEU A 38 -7.37 18.48 30.33
N GLU A 39 -6.31 19.30 30.52
CA GLU A 39 -5.24 19.08 31.48
C GLU A 39 -4.44 17.77 31.27
N ALA A 40 -4.49 17.21 30.05
CA ALA A 40 -3.74 15.99 29.75
C ALA A 40 -2.24 16.26 29.61
N GLN A 41 -1.42 15.39 30.20
CA GLN A 41 0.04 15.54 30.22
C GLN A 41 0.67 14.92 28.96
N VAL A 42 1.07 15.76 28.00
CA VAL A 42 1.73 15.32 26.76
C VAL A 42 3.25 15.13 27.00
N PRO A 43 3.84 13.97 26.64
CA PRO A 43 5.28 13.72 26.80
C PRO A 43 6.13 14.77 26.09
N LYS A 44 7.21 15.26 26.71
CA LYS A 44 8.12 16.23 26.10
C LYS A 44 8.95 15.58 24.98
N GLU A 45 9.17 16.32 23.91
CA GLU A 45 10.01 15.93 22.78
C GLU A 45 11.47 15.72 23.26
N LYS A 46 12.08 14.58 22.91
CA LYS A 46 13.48 14.30 23.24
C LYS A 46 14.38 15.05 22.25
N THR A 47 15.03 16.12 22.71
CA THR A 47 16.03 16.86 21.92
C THR A 47 17.37 16.11 21.85
N GLU A 48 17.99 16.09 20.67
CA GLU A 48 19.26 15.42 20.30
C GLU A 48 20.54 15.93 21.02
N LYS A 49 20.56 16.02 22.35
CA LYS A 49 21.74 16.55 23.09
C LYS A 49 22.38 15.65 24.16
N ASP A 50 22.06 14.36 24.18
CA ASP A 50 22.69 13.40 25.12
C ASP A 50 23.37 12.20 24.42
N ASN A 51 23.98 12.40 23.24
CA ASN A 51 24.66 11.32 22.50
C ASN A 51 26.10 11.66 22.08
N GLU A 52 26.87 12.24 23.00
CA GLU A 52 28.34 12.20 22.94
C GLU A 52 28.87 11.64 24.26
N ASP A 53 28.97 10.31 24.34
CA ASP A 53 30.09 9.59 24.98
C ASP A 53 29.71 8.11 25.23
N LYS A 54 30.08 7.23 24.29
CA LYS A 54 31.02 6.11 24.53
C LYS A 54 30.90 5.06 23.44
N ALA A 55 32.02 4.87 22.78
CA ALA A 55 32.30 3.77 21.88
C ALA A 55 32.37 2.42 22.61
N GLU A 56 32.24 1.38 21.79
CA GLU A 56 32.66 -0.01 21.99
C GLU A 56 31.80 -0.91 22.90
N THR A 57 30.91 -1.69 22.28
CA THR A 57 30.98 -3.17 22.31
C THR A 57 29.99 -3.79 21.32
N LYS A 58 30.48 -4.70 20.47
CA LYS A 58 29.70 -5.78 19.84
C LYS A 58 30.14 -7.10 20.51
N PRO A 59 29.41 -8.23 20.38
CA PRO A 59 28.05 -8.42 19.88
C PRO A 59 27.17 -9.28 20.82
N SER A 60 25.86 -9.04 20.87
CA SER A 60 24.92 -10.07 21.33
C SER A 60 23.74 -10.18 20.38
N SER A 61 23.63 -11.37 19.79
CA SER A 61 22.57 -11.87 18.93
C SER A 61 21.21 -11.92 19.64
N SER A 62 20.23 -11.19 19.11
CA SER A 62 18.78 -11.52 19.20
C SER A 62 18.06 -10.80 18.04
N PRO A 63 16.87 -11.26 17.61
CA PRO A 63 16.50 -11.35 16.21
C PRO A 63 16.27 -10.00 15.54
N LYS A 64 16.74 -9.88 14.29
CA LYS A 64 16.35 -8.82 13.36
C LYS A 64 14.84 -8.85 13.17
N HIS A 65 14.14 -7.88 13.75
CA HIS A 65 12.89 -7.40 13.18
C HIS A 65 13.29 -6.51 11.98
N ASP A 66 12.99 -6.98 10.77
CA ASP A 66 13.16 -6.24 9.51
C ASP A 66 12.10 -5.12 9.42
N ASP A 67 12.14 -4.14 10.32
CA ASP A 67 11.23 -2.97 10.26
C ASP A 67 11.83 -1.79 9.45
N ASP A 68 13.04 -1.92 8.89
CA ASP A 68 13.72 -0.91 8.06
C ASP A 68 13.31 -0.94 6.57
N ASP A 69 12.09 -1.40 6.28
CA ASP A 69 11.60 -1.67 4.94
C ASP A 69 10.59 -0.63 4.41
N GLU A 70 10.63 0.61 4.88
CA GLU A 70 9.84 1.69 4.28
C GLU A 70 10.57 2.33 3.09
N ILE A 71 9.87 2.53 1.97
CA ILE A 71 10.45 3.23 0.82
C ILE A 71 10.40 4.73 1.13
N ILE A 72 11.54 5.29 1.52
CA ILE A 72 11.70 6.73 1.70
C ILE A 72 11.76 7.39 0.33
N GLU A 73 10.79 8.24 0.02
CA GLU A 73 10.79 9.01 -1.21
C GLU A 73 11.76 10.18 -1.10
N SER A 74 12.69 10.27 -2.04
CA SER A 74 13.57 11.42 -2.22
C SER A 74 12.77 12.63 -2.69
N ASP A 75 13.21 13.83 -2.35
CA ASP A 75 12.64 15.04 -2.95
C ASP A 75 12.92 15.11 -4.47
N VAL A 76 11.98 15.70 -5.21
CA VAL A 76 12.14 15.96 -6.65
C VAL A 76 12.85 17.29 -6.85
N GLU A 77 13.97 17.28 -7.56
CA GLU A 77 14.65 18.52 -7.94
C GLU A 77 13.90 19.24 -9.07
N LEU A 78 13.13 20.27 -8.70
CA LEU A 78 12.38 21.11 -9.64
C LEU A 78 13.03 22.48 -9.79
N ASP A 79 12.94 23.05 -11.00
CA ASP A 79 13.31 24.45 -11.21
C ASP A 79 12.19 25.35 -10.67
N ASN A 80 12.39 25.87 -9.46
CA ASN A 80 11.44 26.74 -8.76
C ASN A 80 11.79 28.23 -8.91
N SER A 81 12.59 28.62 -9.91
CA SER A 81 13.04 30.01 -10.10
C SER A 81 11.91 31.04 -10.26
N ASP A 82 10.76 30.63 -10.79
CA ASP A 82 9.59 31.50 -10.98
C ASP A 82 8.52 31.33 -9.88
N VAL A 83 8.78 30.49 -8.87
CA VAL A 83 7.82 30.26 -7.78
C VAL A 83 7.84 31.45 -6.83
N VAL A 84 6.65 31.96 -6.51
CA VAL A 84 6.45 33.08 -5.59
C VAL A 84 5.63 32.62 -4.40
N GLU A 85 5.67 33.39 -3.32
CA GLU A 85 4.82 33.14 -2.17
C GLU A 85 3.34 33.34 -2.55
N PRO A 86 2.42 32.49 -2.07
CA PRO A 86 0.99 32.69 -2.28
C PRO A 86 0.53 34.04 -1.71
N ASP A 87 -0.34 34.76 -2.44
CA ASP A 87 -0.98 35.97 -1.90
C ASP A 87 -2.09 35.59 -0.91
N ASP A 88 -1.92 36.01 0.35
CA ASP A 88 -2.86 35.78 1.45
C ASP A 88 -3.83 36.97 1.67
N ASP A 89 -4.02 37.80 0.64
CA ASP A 89 -4.97 38.91 0.67
C ASP A 89 -6.43 38.41 0.75
N PRO A 90 -7.34 39.19 1.38
CA PRO A 90 -8.76 38.90 1.33
C PRO A 90 -9.27 38.74 -0.11
N PRO A 91 -10.24 37.84 -0.38
CA PRO A 91 -10.77 37.66 -1.72
C PRO A 91 -11.27 38.98 -2.32
N GLN A 92 -10.82 39.26 -3.56
CA GLN A 92 -11.17 40.50 -4.25
C GLN A 92 -12.67 40.55 -4.61
N PRO A 93 -13.27 41.74 -4.77
CA PRO A 93 -14.68 41.85 -5.15
C PRO A 93 -14.98 41.21 -6.52
N MET A 94 -16.00 40.35 -6.57
CA MET A 94 -16.35 39.53 -7.76
C MET A 94 -17.67 39.90 -8.44
N GLY A 95 -18.38 40.92 -7.96
CA GLY A 95 -19.70 41.31 -8.47
C GLY A 95 -20.82 40.61 -7.71
N ASP A 96 -22.05 41.06 -7.92
CA ASP A 96 -23.24 40.47 -7.32
C ASP A 96 -24.09 39.78 -8.39
N PRO A 97 -24.13 38.44 -8.43
CA PRO A 97 -24.91 37.68 -9.40
C PRO A 97 -26.41 37.99 -9.41
N THR A 98 -26.94 38.59 -8.34
CA THR A 98 -28.36 38.93 -8.22
C THR A 98 -28.73 40.25 -8.89
N VAL A 99 -27.74 41.10 -9.20
CA VAL A 99 -27.96 42.40 -9.85
C VAL A 99 -28.13 42.22 -11.36
N GLU A 100 -29.21 42.77 -11.90
CA GLU A 100 -29.47 42.77 -13.35
C GLU A 100 -28.52 43.74 -14.06
N VAL A 101 -27.82 43.23 -15.08
CA VAL A 101 -26.88 44.00 -15.89
C VAL A 101 -27.61 44.62 -17.08
N THR A 102 -27.86 45.93 -17.03
CA THR A 102 -28.47 46.69 -18.14
C THR A 102 -27.43 47.03 -19.22
N ASP A 103 -27.89 47.46 -20.39
CA ASP A 103 -26.99 47.86 -21.48
C ASP A 103 -26.16 49.10 -21.11
N GLU A 104 -26.72 50.05 -20.33
CA GLU A 104 -25.97 51.19 -19.81
C GLU A 104 -24.84 50.73 -18.86
N ASN A 105 -25.09 49.72 -18.04
CA ASN A 105 -24.08 49.15 -17.15
C ASN A 105 -22.95 48.48 -17.94
N ARG A 106 -23.28 47.76 -19.02
CA ARG A 106 -22.29 47.16 -19.93
C ARG A 106 -21.44 48.23 -20.60
N ASP A 107 -22.06 49.27 -21.14
CA ASP A 107 -21.33 50.36 -21.81
C ASP A 107 -20.40 51.10 -20.84
N ALA A 108 -20.87 51.37 -19.61
CA ALA A 108 -20.05 51.95 -18.55
C ALA A 108 -18.89 51.02 -18.14
N ALA A 109 -19.14 49.71 -18.00
CA ALA A 109 -18.10 48.72 -17.71
C ALA A 109 -17.03 48.66 -18.81
N GLN A 110 -17.43 48.74 -20.09
CA GLN A 110 -16.49 48.78 -21.21
C GLN A 110 -15.64 50.06 -21.21
N LEU A 111 -16.19 51.21 -20.79
CA LEU A 111 -15.42 52.45 -20.65
C LEU A 111 -14.37 52.32 -19.55
N LEU A 112 -14.76 51.83 -18.37
CA LEU A 112 -13.85 51.57 -17.24
C LEU A 112 -12.75 50.57 -17.62
N LYS A 113 -13.08 49.52 -18.38
CA LYS A 113 -12.07 48.59 -18.91
C LYS A 113 -11.05 49.30 -19.80
N LYS A 114 -11.49 50.19 -20.69
CA LYS A 114 -10.57 50.97 -21.56
C LYS A 114 -9.67 51.89 -20.74
N GLU A 115 -10.19 52.48 -19.67
CA GLU A 115 -9.41 53.28 -18.72
C GLU A 115 -8.39 52.42 -17.98
N ALA A 116 -8.78 51.24 -17.50
CA ALA A 116 -7.87 50.30 -16.88
C ALA A 116 -6.69 49.93 -17.79
N LEU A 117 -6.96 49.63 -19.07
CA LEU A 117 -5.91 49.33 -20.05
C LEU A 117 -4.95 50.50 -20.29
N ARG A 118 -5.43 51.76 -20.21
CA ARG A 118 -4.56 52.93 -20.30
C ARG A 118 -3.65 53.04 -19.08
N GLU A 119 -4.18 52.78 -17.88
CA GLU A 119 -3.39 52.78 -16.65
C GLU A 119 -2.39 51.60 -16.60
N THR A 120 -2.74 50.42 -17.14
CA THR A 120 -1.80 49.31 -17.34
C THR A 120 -0.60 49.73 -18.18
N VAL A 121 -0.82 50.44 -19.29
CA VAL A 121 0.28 50.94 -20.16
C VAL A 121 1.14 51.98 -19.43
N ARG A 122 0.57 52.72 -18.48
CA ARG A 122 1.29 53.65 -17.60
C ARG A 122 1.98 52.97 -16.41
N ALA A 123 1.88 51.64 -16.30
CA ALA A 123 2.33 50.85 -15.15
C ALA A 123 1.67 51.20 -13.81
N ASN A 124 0.49 51.84 -13.85
CA ASN A 124 -0.35 52.16 -12.71
C ASN A 124 -1.30 50.98 -12.44
N PHE A 125 -0.74 49.90 -11.86
CA PHE A 125 -1.47 48.63 -11.72
C PHE A 125 -2.61 48.69 -10.69
N ASP A 126 -2.44 49.43 -9.60
CA ASP A 126 -3.46 49.57 -8.56
C ASP A 126 -4.69 50.30 -9.11
N GLU A 127 -4.50 51.44 -9.79
CA GLU A 127 -5.62 52.15 -10.44
C GLU A 127 -6.26 51.31 -11.55
N ALA A 128 -5.48 50.52 -12.30
CA ALA A 128 -6.02 49.63 -13.31
C ALA A 128 -6.92 48.52 -12.71
N ILE A 129 -6.50 47.92 -11.58
CA ILE A 129 -7.29 46.93 -10.84
C ILE A 129 -8.56 47.55 -10.28
N ASP A 130 -8.49 48.78 -9.77
CA ASP A 130 -9.65 49.51 -9.27
C ASP A 130 -10.68 49.78 -10.38
N HIS A 131 -10.23 50.23 -11.55
CA HIS A 131 -11.11 50.43 -12.70
C HIS A 131 -11.75 49.11 -13.17
N LEU A 132 -10.99 48.00 -13.23
CA LEU A 132 -11.56 46.68 -13.58
C LEU A 132 -12.53 46.16 -12.51
N THR A 133 -12.25 46.42 -11.23
CA THR A 133 -13.13 46.02 -10.13
C THR A 133 -14.45 46.77 -10.21
N LYS A 134 -14.42 48.08 -10.46
CA LYS A 134 -15.64 48.88 -10.72
C LYS A 134 -16.37 48.38 -11.97
N ALA A 135 -15.67 48.02 -13.03
CA ALA A 135 -16.27 47.45 -14.23
C ALA A 135 -17.00 46.13 -13.94
N ILE A 136 -16.39 45.24 -13.14
CA ILE A 136 -16.99 43.96 -12.73
C ILE A 136 -18.20 44.16 -11.81
N MET A 137 -18.21 45.18 -10.95
CA MET A 137 -19.40 45.52 -10.16
C MET A 137 -20.59 45.93 -11.04
N LEU A 138 -20.34 46.53 -12.19
CA LEU A 138 -21.38 46.95 -13.15
C LEU A 138 -21.79 45.81 -14.09
N ASP A 139 -20.84 44.99 -14.54
CA ASP A 139 -21.06 43.86 -15.44
C ASP A 139 -20.29 42.61 -14.97
N HIS A 140 -20.89 41.90 -14.02
CA HIS A 140 -20.35 40.63 -13.50
C HIS A 140 -20.52 39.45 -14.48
N THR A 141 -21.17 39.67 -15.63
CA THR A 141 -21.39 38.61 -16.63
C THR A 141 -20.31 38.56 -17.71
N SER A 142 -19.38 39.52 -17.70
CA SER A 142 -18.34 39.62 -18.72
C SER A 142 -17.09 38.81 -18.39
N ALA A 143 -16.95 37.64 -19.03
CA ALA A 143 -15.74 36.81 -18.93
C ALA A 143 -14.45 37.59 -19.23
N ASN A 144 -14.53 38.56 -20.14
CA ASN A 144 -13.38 39.34 -20.58
C ASN A 144 -12.85 40.28 -19.47
N LEU A 145 -13.74 40.85 -18.64
CA LEU A 145 -13.33 41.69 -17.52
C LEU A 145 -12.51 40.90 -16.50
N TYR A 146 -12.99 39.71 -16.12
CA TYR A 146 -12.25 38.81 -15.23
C TYR A 146 -10.92 38.34 -15.85
N ALA A 147 -10.92 37.93 -17.12
CA ALA A 147 -9.67 37.52 -17.80
C ALA A 147 -8.63 38.66 -17.87
N THR A 148 -9.09 39.90 -18.06
CA THR A 148 -8.21 41.08 -18.07
C THR A 148 -7.64 41.36 -16.69
N ARG A 149 -8.47 41.26 -15.64
CA ARG A 149 -8.03 41.49 -14.25
C ARG A 149 -7.12 40.37 -13.75
N ALA A 150 -7.40 39.11 -14.11
CA ALA A 150 -6.52 37.97 -13.87
C ALA A 150 -5.13 38.18 -14.47
N HIS A 151 -5.06 38.69 -15.71
CA HIS A 151 -3.79 38.99 -16.37
C HIS A 151 -2.99 40.07 -15.62
N LEU A 152 -3.66 41.11 -15.10
CA LEU A 152 -2.99 42.10 -14.25
C LEU A 152 -2.50 41.51 -12.93
N PHE A 153 -3.30 40.65 -12.28
CA PHE A 153 -2.87 39.95 -11.07
C PHE A 153 -1.65 39.06 -11.31
N VAL A 154 -1.55 38.40 -12.48
CA VAL A 154 -0.33 37.70 -12.89
C VAL A 154 0.85 38.67 -13.02
N ALA A 155 0.65 39.83 -13.66
CA ALA A 155 1.72 40.83 -13.85
C ALA A 155 2.26 41.37 -12.51
N ILE A 156 1.40 41.50 -11.50
CA ILE A 156 1.80 41.93 -10.14
C ILE A 156 2.11 40.77 -9.18
N GLN A 157 2.25 39.54 -9.69
CA GLN A 157 2.60 38.34 -8.92
C GLN A 157 1.64 38.03 -7.76
N LYS A 158 0.32 38.21 -7.96
CA LYS A 158 -0.75 37.76 -7.06
C LYS A 158 -1.48 36.53 -7.63
N PRO A 159 -0.87 35.33 -7.56
CA PRO A 159 -1.39 34.15 -8.24
C PRO A 159 -2.75 33.64 -7.75
N ASN A 160 -3.06 33.67 -6.46
CA ASN A 160 -4.36 33.25 -5.92
C ASN A 160 -5.49 34.17 -6.40
N ALA A 161 -5.30 35.49 -6.34
CA ALA A 161 -6.24 36.45 -6.92
C ALA A 161 -6.43 36.22 -8.43
N ALA A 162 -5.35 36.01 -9.18
CA ALA A 162 -5.41 35.69 -10.60
C ALA A 162 -6.19 34.41 -10.91
N ILE A 163 -5.99 33.34 -10.12
CA ILE A 163 -6.71 32.07 -10.28
C ILE A 163 -8.21 32.25 -10.07
N ARG A 164 -8.63 32.98 -9.03
CA ARG A 164 -10.06 33.25 -8.77
C ARG A 164 -10.74 33.95 -9.94
N ASP A 165 -10.09 34.97 -10.49
CA ASP A 165 -10.61 35.70 -11.66
C ASP A 165 -10.60 34.84 -12.92
N ALA A 166 -9.52 34.08 -13.15
CA ALA A 166 -9.43 33.22 -14.31
C ALA A 166 -10.45 32.07 -14.27
N ASP A 167 -10.74 31.51 -13.10
CA ASP A 167 -11.79 30.52 -12.90
C ASP A 167 -13.17 31.11 -13.22
N MET A 168 -13.47 32.32 -12.75
CA MET A 168 -14.72 33.00 -13.11
C MET A 168 -14.81 33.30 -14.62
N ALA A 169 -13.70 33.76 -15.22
CA ALA A 169 -13.64 33.99 -16.66
C ALA A 169 -13.94 32.73 -17.47
N LEU A 170 -13.40 31.58 -17.05
CA LEU A 170 -13.59 30.29 -17.70
C LEU A 170 -14.97 29.67 -17.40
N GLN A 171 -15.56 29.98 -16.25
CA GLN A 171 -16.94 29.61 -15.94
C GLN A 171 -17.93 30.34 -16.86
N LEU A 172 -17.69 31.63 -17.13
CA LEU A 172 -18.51 32.44 -18.02
C LEU A 172 -18.23 32.16 -19.51
N ASN A 173 -16.97 31.94 -19.87
CA ASN A 173 -16.55 31.59 -21.23
C ASN A 173 -15.45 30.51 -21.21
N PRO A 174 -15.83 29.23 -21.39
CA PRO A 174 -14.88 28.13 -21.44
C PRO A 174 -13.85 28.19 -22.58
N ASP A 175 -14.10 28.97 -23.63
CA ASP A 175 -13.20 29.12 -24.79
C ASP A 175 -12.25 30.34 -24.66
N SER A 176 -12.10 30.87 -23.44
CA SER A 176 -11.22 32.01 -23.17
C SER A 176 -9.75 31.58 -23.09
N ALA A 177 -9.01 31.69 -24.19
CA ALA A 177 -7.57 31.43 -24.23
C ALA A 177 -6.79 32.24 -23.17
N GLN A 178 -7.16 33.52 -22.99
CA GLN A 178 -6.55 34.41 -21.98
C GLN A 178 -6.85 33.95 -20.53
N GLY A 179 -8.03 33.37 -20.29
CA GLY A 179 -8.37 32.77 -19.00
C GLY A 179 -7.44 31.61 -18.66
N TYR A 180 -7.25 30.69 -19.61
CA TYR A 180 -6.29 29.58 -19.46
C TYR A 180 -4.84 30.07 -19.32
N LYS A 181 -4.40 31.03 -20.14
CA LYS A 181 -3.05 31.64 -20.03
C LYS A 181 -2.82 32.18 -18.62
N SER A 182 -3.74 33.01 -18.12
CA SER A 182 -3.60 33.65 -16.81
C SER A 182 -3.61 32.63 -15.67
N ARG A 183 -4.52 31.64 -15.72
CA ARG A 183 -4.58 30.56 -14.70
C ARG A 183 -3.34 29.67 -14.73
N GLY A 184 -2.88 29.29 -15.92
CA GLY A 184 -1.71 28.45 -16.11
C GLY A 184 -0.42 29.13 -15.59
N VAL A 185 -0.22 30.41 -15.91
CA VAL A 185 0.92 31.18 -15.38
C VAL A 185 0.81 31.34 -13.86
N ALA A 186 -0.36 31.69 -13.33
CA ALA A 186 -0.57 31.82 -11.88
C ALA A 186 -0.33 30.50 -11.13
N ARG A 187 -0.75 29.36 -11.68
CA ARG A 187 -0.44 28.03 -11.11
C ARG A 187 1.04 27.71 -11.15
N SER A 188 1.76 28.14 -12.20
CA SER A 188 3.22 27.95 -12.26
C SER A 188 3.96 28.72 -11.18
N PHE A 189 3.49 29.94 -10.86
CA PHE A 189 3.97 30.75 -9.74
C PHE A 189 3.75 30.08 -8.37
N LEU A 190 2.74 29.22 -8.22
CA LEU A 190 2.50 28.44 -7.01
C LEU A 190 3.19 27.06 -7.00
N GLY A 191 4.04 26.76 -7.99
CA GLY A 191 4.67 25.45 -8.14
C GLY A 191 3.72 24.31 -8.56
N GLN A 192 2.48 24.64 -8.95
CA GLN A 192 1.46 23.68 -9.38
C GLN A 192 1.67 23.30 -10.87
N TYR A 193 2.80 22.69 -11.17
CA TYR A 193 3.27 22.49 -12.56
C TYR A 193 2.35 21.62 -13.41
N GLU A 194 1.79 20.53 -12.87
CA GLU A 194 0.88 19.64 -13.63
C GLU A 194 -0.39 20.41 -14.08
N GLY A 195 -0.99 21.20 -13.18
CA GLY A 195 -2.16 22.04 -13.48
C GLY A 195 -1.83 23.22 -14.41
N ALA A 196 -0.66 23.84 -14.21
CA ALA A 196 -0.17 24.90 -15.08
C ALA A 196 0.02 24.42 -16.53
N ALA A 197 0.63 23.24 -16.73
CA ALA A 197 0.81 22.67 -18.07
C ALA A 197 -0.52 22.35 -18.75
N ALA A 198 -1.49 21.82 -18.00
CA ALA A 198 -2.82 21.52 -18.54
C ALA A 198 -3.52 22.79 -19.06
N ASP A 199 -3.52 23.87 -18.27
CA ASP A 199 -4.11 25.13 -18.67
C ASP A 199 -3.38 25.77 -19.87
N LEU A 200 -2.05 25.83 -19.84
CA LEU A 200 -1.27 26.43 -20.93
C LEU A 200 -1.45 25.66 -22.24
N ARG A 201 -1.59 24.32 -22.19
CA ARG A 201 -1.90 23.50 -23.38
C ARG A 201 -3.27 23.83 -23.96
N GLU A 202 -4.30 23.96 -23.12
CA GLU A 202 -5.65 24.31 -23.62
C GLU A 202 -5.68 25.75 -24.14
N GLY A 203 -5.00 26.68 -23.47
CA GLY A 203 -4.82 28.05 -23.94
C GLY A 203 -4.15 28.10 -25.32
N SER A 204 -3.02 27.40 -25.50
CA SER A 204 -2.29 27.32 -26.77
C SER A 204 -3.11 26.69 -27.90
N LYS A 205 -3.98 25.73 -27.57
CA LYS A 205 -4.88 25.08 -28.53
C LYS A 205 -6.00 26.01 -29.00
N LEU A 206 -6.49 26.88 -28.13
CA LEU A 206 -7.54 27.85 -28.45
C LEU A 206 -6.99 29.05 -29.22
N ASP A 207 -5.88 29.62 -28.75
CA ASP A 207 -5.18 30.72 -29.41
C ASP A 207 -3.68 30.56 -29.27
N TYR A 208 -2.97 30.59 -30.40
CA TYR A 208 -1.52 30.44 -30.39
C TYR A 208 -0.86 31.74 -29.95
N ASP A 209 -0.04 31.64 -28.92
CA ASP A 209 0.70 32.77 -28.35
C ASP A 209 2.11 32.29 -27.97
N GLU A 210 3.13 33.00 -28.46
CA GLU A 210 4.54 32.69 -28.24
C GLU A 210 4.90 32.69 -26.74
N ASP A 211 4.26 33.54 -25.94
CA ASP A 211 4.46 33.58 -24.49
C ASP A 211 3.92 32.31 -23.82
N ILE A 212 2.78 31.79 -24.28
CA ILE A 212 2.18 30.56 -23.76
C ILE A 212 3.12 29.39 -24.03
N GLU A 213 3.64 29.28 -25.25
CA GLU A 213 4.60 28.24 -25.65
C GLU A 213 5.86 28.26 -24.78
N LEU A 214 6.44 29.45 -24.56
CA LEU A 214 7.65 29.62 -23.76
C LEU A 214 7.41 29.21 -22.30
N LYS A 215 6.29 29.63 -21.71
CA LYS A 215 5.90 29.24 -20.35
C LYS A 215 5.60 27.75 -20.25
N LEU A 216 4.89 27.18 -21.21
CA LEU A 216 4.57 25.76 -21.25
C LEU A 216 5.83 24.91 -21.29
N LYS A 217 6.82 25.26 -22.13
CA LYS A 217 8.09 24.55 -22.22
C LYS A 217 8.84 24.50 -20.89
N LYS A 218 8.84 25.61 -20.13
CA LYS A 218 9.47 25.66 -18.79
C LYS A 218 8.74 24.74 -17.80
N VAL A 219 7.40 24.85 -17.74
CA VAL A 219 6.57 24.03 -16.85
C VAL A 219 6.68 22.54 -17.18
N GLU A 220 6.72 22.17 -18.46
CA GLU A 220 6.80 20.78 -18.91
C GLU A 220 8.09 20.06 -18.47
N LEU A 221 9.19 20.78 -18.30
CA LEU A 221 10.42 20.19 -17.75
C LEU A 221 10.21 19.70 -16.31
N ASN A 222 9.55 20.51 -15.47
CA ASN A 222 9.22 20.13 -14.11
C ASN A 222 8.19 19.00 -14.08
N VAL A 223 7.15 19.04 -14.92
CA VAL A 223 6.16 17.96 -15.03
C VAL A 223 6.83 16.62 -15.38
N LYS A 224 7.75 16.61 -16.35
CA LYS A 224 8.50 15.38 -16.70
C LYS A 224 9.27 14.80 -15.50
N ARG A 225 9.95 15.65 -14.73
CA ARG A 225 10.67 15.21 -13.52
C ARG A 225 9.73 14.64 -12.46
N ILE A 226 8.57 15.27 -12.24
CA ILE A 226 7.52 14.76 -11.32
C ILE A 226 7.01 13.39 -11.79
N GLU A 227 6.72 13.24 -13.08
CA GLU A 227 6.24 11.97 -13.64
C GLU A 227 7.28 10.85 -13.54
N GLU A 228 8.53 11.14 -13.86
CA GLU A 228 9.64 10.17 -13.76
C GLU A 228 9.85 9.72 -12.32
N HIS A 229 9.82 10.65 -11.38
CA HIS A 229 9.89 10.36 -9.95
C HIS A 229 8.73 9.45 -9.51
N ARG A 230 7.49 9.83 -9.82
CA ARG A 230 6.29 9.04 -9.48
C ARG A 230 6.37 7.63 -10.07
N ARG A 231 6.81 7.49 -11.32
CA ARG A 231 7.00 6.18 -11.98
C ARG A 231 8.08 5.33 -11.29
N LYS A 232 9.20 5.94 -10.89
CA LYS A 232 10.27 5.24 -10.17
C LYS A 232 9.76 4.65 -8.85
N TYR A 233 9.07 5.45 -8.04
CA TYR A 233 8.61 5.01 -6.72
C TYR A 233 7.42 4.04 -6.79
N GLN A 234 6.53 4.19 -7.78
CA GLN A 234 5.49 3.18 -8.05
C GLN A 234 6.09 1.82 -8.41
N ARG A 235 7.15 1.79 -9.22
CA ARG A 235 7.86 0.52 -9.54
C ARG A 235 8.47 -0.09 -8.29
N LEU A 236 9.16 0.70 -7.49
CA LEU A 236 9.83 0.23 -6.29
C LEU A 236 8.83 -0.33 -5.26
N ARG A 237 7.69 0.36 -5.05
CA ARG A 237 6.60 -0.11 -4.18
C ARG A 237 6.05 -1.45 -4.66
N LYS A 238 5.75 -1.56 -5.96
CA LYS A 238 5.23 -2.79 -6.55
C LYS A 238 6.21 -3.95 -6.46
N GLU A 239 7.49 -3.70 -6.69
CA GLU A 239 8.55 -4.71 -6.56
C GLU A 239 8.66 -5.19 -5.10
N LYS A 240 8.63 -4.27 -4.13
CA LYS A 240 8.70 -4.60 -2.71
C LYS A 240 7.47 -5.36 -2.22
N GLU A 241 6.28 -4.98 -2.66
CA GLU A 241 5.04 -5.73 -2.40
C GLU A 241 5.10 -7.16 -2.95
N LEU A 242 5.64 -7.34 -4.16
CA LEU A 242 5.81 -8.65 -4.76
C LEU A 242 6.81 -9.49 -3.96
N GLN A 243 7.97 -8.93 -3.60
CA GLN A 243 8.99 -9.61 -2.80
C GLN A 243 8.46 -10.01 -1.42
N ARG A 244 7.67 -9.14 -0.78
CA ARG A 244 7.02 -9.44 0.51
C ARG A 244 5.99 -10.56 0.36
N ALA A 245 5.14 -10.50 -0.65
CA ALA A 245 4.15 -11.55 -0.91
C ALA A 245 4.80 -12.90 -1.24
N GLU A 246 5.91 -12.91 -1.97
CA GLU A 246 6.70 -14.12 -2.23
C GLU A 246 7.34 -14.67 -0.95
N ARG A 247 7.91 -13.81 -0.10
CA ARG A 247 8.48 -14.20 1.19
C ARG A 247 7.41 -14.80 2.10
N GLU A 248 6.26 -14.12 2.26
CA GLU A 248 5.14 -14.60 3.06
C GLU A 248 4.60 -15.94 2.55
N ARG A 249 4.49 -16.12 1.22
CA ARG A 249 4.10 -17.41 0.62
C ARG A 249 5.11 -18.50 0.91
N ARG A 250 6.41 -18.21 0.82
CA ARG A 250 7.47 -19.19 1.12
C ARG A 250 7.44 -19.57 2.60
N GLU A 251 7.33 -18.60 3.50
CA GLU A 251 7.22 -18.83 4.94
C GLU A 251 5.98 -19.65 5.30
N GLN A 252 4.83 -19.38 4.66
CA GLN A 252 3.62 -20.19 4.84
C GLN A 252 3.80 -21.62 4.34
N GLN A 253 4.45 -21.82 3.18
CA GLN A 253 4.75 -23.16 2.67
C GLN A 253 5.69 -23.91 3.60
N GLU A 254 6.78 -23.28 4.05
CA GLU A 254 7.73 -23.85 4.99
C GLU A 254 7.07 -24.17 6.34
N ALA A 255 6.19 -23.30 6.85
CA ALA A 255 5.43 -23.54 8.07
C ALA A 255 4.46 -24.73 7.92
N GLN A 256 3.72 -24.81 6.81
CA GLN A 256 2.83 -25.93 6.51
C GLN A 256 3.59 -27.25 6.35
N GLU A 257 4.75 -27.24 5.70
CA GLU A 257 5.61 -28.40 5.57
C GLU A 257 6.15 -28.83 6.94
N ARG A 258 6.61 -27.89 7.77
CA ARG A 258 7.09 -28.17 9.13
C ARG A 258 6.00 -28.73 10.03
N GLU A 259 4.78 -28.20 9.95
CA GLU A 259 3.61 -28.73 10.66
C GLU A 259 3.27 -30.15 10.17
N ALA A 260 3.27 -30.38 8.86
CA ALA A 260 3.04 -31.70 8.26
C ALA A 260 4.09 -32.72 8.73
N LEU A 261 5.37 -32.36 8.76
CA LEU A 261 6.46 -33.20 9.25
C LEU A 261 6.30 -33.49 10.76
N SER A 262 5.99 -32.47 11.57
CA SER A 262 5.74 -32.65 13.01
C SER A 262 4.59 -33.61 13.30
N ALA A 263 3.51 -33.54 12.51
CA ALA A 263 2.36 -34.43 12.64
C ALA A 263 2.68 -35.91 12.35
N LEU A 264 3.77 -36.21 11.63
CA LEU A 264 4.16 -37.58 11.26
C LEU A 264 5.07 -38.28 12.29
N LYS A 265 5.44 -37.61 13.40
CA LYS A 265 6.18 -38.17 14.54
C LYS A 265 7.37 -39.06 14.14
N ASP A 266 8.35 -38.47 13.47
CA ASP A 266 9.57 -39.15 13.00
C ASP A 266 10.21 -40.02 14.09
N GLY A 267 10.55 -41.25 13.73
CA GLY A 267 11.17 -42.20 14.67
C GLY A 267 10.19 -42.96 15.57
N GLN A 268 8.88 -42.71 15.47
CA GLN A 268 7.86 -43.32 16.33
C GLN A 268 6.79 -44.06 15.53
N VAL A 269 6.10 -44.98 16.21
CA VAL A 269 4.92 -45.66 15.67
C VAL A 269 3.67 -44.90 16.10
N ILE A 270 2.84 -44.52 15.13
CA ILE A 270 1.56 -43.85 15.36
C ILE A 270 0.44 -44.89 15.39
N SER A 271 -0.24 -45.04 16.51
CA SER A 271 -1.48 -45.84 16.59
C SER A 271 -2.62 -45.12 15.88
N ILE A 272 -3.38 -45.85 15.09
CA ILE A 272 -4.51 -45.35 14.30
C ILE A 272 -5.77 -46.06 14.77
N HIS A 273 -6.80 -45.28 15.09
CA HIS A 273 -8.05 -45.80 15.66
C HIS A 273 -9.30 -45.55 14.79
N SER A 274 -9.14 -44.94 13.61
CA SER A 274 -10.26 -44.70 12.69
C SER A 274 -9.79 -44.54 11.24
N THR A 275 -10.70 -44.73 10.28
CA THR A 275 -10.44 -44.49 8.85
C THR A 275 -10.04 -43.04 8.58
N SER A 276 -10.71 -42.07 9.21
CA SER A 276 -10.41 -40.66 9.03
C SER A 276 -8.98 -40.31 9.49
N GLU A 277 -8.51 -40.91 10.58
CA GLU A 277 -7.15 -40.67 11.08
C GLU A 277 -6.11 -41.27 10.13
N LEU A 278 -6.35 -42.49 9.63
CA LEU A 278 -5.48 -43.14 8.66
C LEU A 278 -5.34 -42.30 7.38
N GLU A 279 -6.47 -41.85 6.85
CA GLU A 279 -6.53 -41.00 5.65
C GLU A 279 -5.79 -39.68 5.87
N ALA A 280 -5.98 -39.04 7.02
CA ALA A 280 -5.28 -37.81 7.37
C ALA A 280 -3.75 -38.00 7.39
N LYS A 281 -3.24 -39.04 8.08
CA LYS A 281 -1.79 -39.31 8.14
C LYS A 281 -1.22 -39.70 6.77
N THR A 282 -1.94 -40.50 5.99
CA THR A 282 -1.51 -40.91 4.65
C THR A 282 -1.51 -39.74 3.67
N LYS A 283 -2.51 -38.84 3.77
CA LYS A 283 -2.57 -37.60 2.99
C LYS A 283 -1.43 -36.65 3.35
N THR A 284 -1.12 -36.49 4.63
CA THR A 284 0.02 -35.68 5.09
C THR A 284 1.34 -36.26 4.61
N ALA A 285 1.55 -37.56 4.75
CA ALA A 285 2.76 -38.23 4.25
C ALA A 285 2.92 -38.11 2.73
N LYS A 286 1.81 -38.17 1.98
CA LYS A 286 1.82 -37.92 0.52
C LYS A 286 2.26 -36.50 0.18
N LYS A 287 1.84 -35.48 0.93
CA LYS A 287 2.25 -34.08 0.67
C LYS A 287 3.77 -33.87 0.81
N VAL A 288 4.40 -34.58 1.76
CA VAL A 288 5.84 -34.52 2.01
C VAL A 288 6.61 -35.68 1.35
N SER A 289 5.97 -36.40 0.41
CA SER A 289 6.56 -37.51 -0.36
C SER A 289 7.24 -38.60 0.48
N ARG A 290 6.67 -38.95 1.63
CA ARG A 290 7.19 -39.99 2.53
C ARG A 290 6.51 -41.34 2.33
N LEU A 291 7.30 -42.41 2.46
CA LEU A 291 6.80 -43.77 2.53
C LEU A 291 6.00 -43.96 3.82
N VAL A 292 4.81 -44.56 3.71
CA VAL A 292 3.99 -44.97 4.86
C VAL A 292 3.96 -46.49 4.91
N ILE A 293 4.11 -47.05 6.11
CA ILE A 293 3.94 -48.47 6.35
C ILE A 293 2.82 -48.61 7.36
N ILE A 294 1.78 -49.37 7.01
CA ILE A 294 0.69 -49.70 7.92
C ILE A 294 0.89 -51.12 8.42
N TYR A 295 1.02 -51.26 9.74
CA TYR A 295 1.09 -52.53 10.44
C TYR A 295 -0.28 -52.88 11.04
N PHE A 296 -0.97 -53.85 10.43
CA PHE A 296 -2.19 -54.44 10.97
C PHE A 296 -1.85 -55.56 11.95
N THR A 297 -2.38 -55.46 13.17
CA THR A 297 -2.05 -56.33 14.30
C THR A 297 -3.29 -56.68 15.13
N ALA A 298 -3.14 -57.60 16.09
CA ALA A 298 -4.14 -57.89 17.10
C ALA A 298 -3.46 -58.32 18.41
N ALA A 299 -4.04 -57.98 19.56
CA ALA A 299 -3.46 -58.30 20.87
C ALA A 299 -3.31 -59.82 21.13
N TRP A 300 -4.28 -60.61 20.65
CA TRP A 300 -4.31 -62.06 20.81
C TRP A 300 -3.35 -62.80 19.87
N CYS A 301 -2.84 -62.14 18.83
CA CYS A 301 -1.96 -62.73 17.82
C CYS A 301 -0.53 -62.93 18.35
N GLY A 302 -0.09 -64.19 18.49
CA GLY A 302 1.26 -64.55 18.94
C GLY A 302 2.40 -63.98 18.07
N PRO A 303 2.39 -64.20 16.75
CA PRO A 303 3.41 -63.63 15.84
C PRO A 303 3.44 -62.09 15.85
N CYS A 304 2.30 -61.46 16.10
CA CYS A 304 2.19 -60.01 16.21
C CYS A 304 2.91 -59.46 17.46
N ARG A 305 2.86 -60.18 18.59
CA ARG A 305 3.62 -59.83 19.79
C ARG A 305 5.13 -59.85 19.55
N TYR A 306 5.61 -60.75 18.69
CA TYR A 306 7.02 -60.79 18.28
C TYR A 306 7.39 -59.65 17.33
N MET A 307 6.53 -59.34 16.34
CA MET A 307 6.80 -58.29 15.35
C MET A 307 6.66 -56.87 15.88
N SER A 308 5.80 -56.64 16.89
CA SER A 308 5.55 -55.30 17.45
C SER A 308 6.81 -54.55 17.93
N PRO A 309 7.69 -55.11 18.78
CA PRO A 309 8.92 -54.43 19.20
C PRO A 309 9.92 -54.23 18.04
N LEU A 310 9.96 -55.15 17.08
CA LEU A 310 10.79 -55.01 15.88
C LEU A 310 10.31 -53.84 15.02
N TYR A 311 9.00 -53.71 14.84
CA TYR A 311 8.38 -52.63 14.09
C TYR A 311 8.66 -51.26 14.74
N SER A 312 8.58 -51.16 16.07
CA SER A 312 8.98 -49.96 16.79
C SER A 312 10.48 -49.63 16.64
N ASN A 313 11.36 -50.63 16.63
CA ASN A 313 12.78 -50.41 16.37
C ASN A 313 13.02 -49.92 14.94
N LEU A 314 12.35 -50.52 13.94
CA LEU A 314 12.42 -50.06 12.55
C LEU A 314 11.95 -48.61 12.40
N ALA A 315 10.95 -48.17 13.17
CA ALA A 315 10.54 -46.77 13.20
C ALA A 315 11.70 -45.84 13.62
N THR A 316 12.42 -46.20 14.68
CA THR A 316 13.58 -45.41 15.14
C THR A 316 14.74 -45.41 14.14
N GLN A 317 14.97 -46.51 13.43
CA GLN A 317 16.04 -46.64 12.43
C GLN A 317 15.73 -45.89 11.12
N HIS A 318 14.45 -45.72 10.79
CA HIS A 318 14.00 -45.08 9.56
C HIS A 318 13.11 -43.87 9.86
N PRO A 319 13.64 -42.78 10.44
CA PRO A 319 12.84 -41.63 10.89
C PRO A 319 12.10 -40.91 9.75
N LYS A 320 12.55 -41.07 8.49
CA LYS A 320 11.91 -40.51 7.30
C LYS A 320 10.73 -41.34 6.77
N VAL A 321 10.53 -42.55 7.29
CA VAL A 321 9.40 -43.42 6.95
C VAL A 321 8.35 -43.29 8.03
N VAL A 322 7.08 -43.24 7.64
CA VAL A 322 5.95 -43.09 8.57
C VAL A 322 5.46 -44.49 8.96
N PHE A 323 5.54 -44.81 10.25
CA PHE A 323 5.12 -46.10 10.78
C PHE A 323 3.76 -45.96 11.47
N LEU A 324 2.74 -46.62 10.91
CA LEU A 324 1.38 -46.62 11.42
C LEU A 324 1.04 -48.00 11.95
N LYS A 325 0.35 -48.06 13.09
CA LYS A 325 -0.14 -49.31 13.69
C LYS A 325 -1.65 -49.26 13.79
N VAL A 326 -2.31 -50.29 13.28
CA VAL A 326 -3.76 -50.46 13.32
C VAL A 326 -4.03 -51.77 14.04
N ASP A 327 -4.67 -51.71 15.21
CA ASP A 327 -5.23 -52.91 15.83
C ASP A 327 -6.57 -53.23 15.16
N ILE A 328 -6.70 -54.43 14.59
CA ILE A 328 -7.90 -54.81 13.83
C ILE A 328 -9.13 -54.89 14.72
N ASP A 329 -8.97 -55.17 16.02
CA ASP A 329 -10.08 -55.26 16.96
C ASP A 329 -10.58 -53.87 17.37
N GLU A 330 -9.68 -52.88 17.44
CA GLU A 330 -10.01 -51.49 17.77
C GLU A 330 -10.53 -50.70 16.55
N ALA A 331 -9.97 -50.93 15.36
CA ALA A 331 -10.27 -50.19 14.12
C ALA A 331 -10.76 -51.15 13.01
N ASN A 332 -11.86 -51.84 13.28
CA ASN A 332 -12.45 -52.85 12.37
C ASN A 332 -12.83 -52.27 10.99
N ASP A 333 -13.29 -51.02 10.94
CA ASP A 333 -13.63 -50.30 9.70
C ASP A 333 -12.41 -50.14 8.78
N VAL A 334 -11.26 -49.82 9.37
CA VAL A 334 -9.98 -49.71 8.67
C VAL A 334 -9.54 -51.09 8.18
N ALA A 335 -9.58 -52.11 9.03
CA ALA A 335 -9.17 -53.47 8.64
C ALA A 335 -10.04 -54.04 7.50
N ALA A 336 -11.35 -53.79 7.55
CA ALA A 336 -12.30 -54.22 6.53
C ALA A 336 -12.07 -53.51 5.19
N SER A 337 -11.91 -52.18 5.19
CA SER A 337 -11.68 -51.40 3.96
C SER A 337 -10.37 -51.78 3.26
N TRP A 338 -9.36 -52.21 4.03
CA TRP A 338 -8.07 -52.69 3.51
C TRP A 338 -8.04 -54.19 3.20
N ASN A 339 -9.18 -54.89 3.31
CA ASN A 339 -9.32 -56.34 3.07
C ASN A 339 -8.27 -57.17 3.82
N ILE A 340 -8.08 -56.89 5.12
CA ILE A 340 -7.11 -57.59 5.96
C ILE A 340 -7.71 -58.91 6.45
N SER A 341 -7.22 -60.03 5.93
CA SER A 341 -7.67 -61.39 6.27
C SER A 341 -6.74 -62.13 7.23
N SER A 342 -5.54 -61.60 7.49
CA SER A 342 -4.55 -62.24 8.36
C SER A 342 -3.64 -61.20 9.01
N VAL A 343 -3.26 -61.41 10.26
CA VAL A 343 -2.30 -60.57 10.99
C VAL A 343 -1.10 -61.41 11.47
N PRO A 344 0.12 -60.84 11.52
CA PRO A 344 0.48 -59.46 11.17
C PRO A 344 0.51 -59.24 9.64
N THR A 345 0.04 -58.08 9.18
CA THR A 345 0.16 -57.66 7.77
C THR A 345 0.74 -56.26 7.70
N PHE A 346 1.70 -56.04 6.78
CA PHE A 346 2.35 -54.76 6.55
C PHE A 346 2.05 -54.27 5.13
N CYS A 347 1.43 -53.11 5.01
CA CYS A 347 1.11 -52.48 3.73
C CYS A 347 2.03 -51.27 3.51
N PHE A 348 2.71 -51.20 2.36
CA PHE A 348 3.59 -50.11 2.00
C PHE A 348 2.87 -49.17 1.05
N ILE A 349 2.85 -47.88 1.38
CA ILE A 349 2.12 -46.86 0.62
C ILE A 349 3.08 -45.74 0.25
N ARG A 350 3.04 -45.36 -1.03
CA ARG A 350 3.77 -44.22 -1.56
C ARG A 350 2.89 -43.45 -2.54
N ASP A 351 2.90 -42.13 -2.45
CA ASP A 351 2.07 -41.24 -3.29
C ASP A 351 0.56 -41.55 -3.25
N GLY A 352 0.11 -42.14 -2.14
CA GLY A 352 -1.28 -42.57 -1.92
C GLY A 352 -1.66 -43.89 -2.60
N LYS A 353 -0.68 -44.66 -3.10
CA LYS A 353 -0.91 -45.99 -3.68
C LYS A 353 -0.15 -47.05 -2.90
N GLN A 354 -0.75 -48.22 -2.74
CA GLN A 354 -0.05 -49.36 -2.18
C GLN A 354 1.02 -49.85 -3.17
N VAL A 355 2.28 -49.82 -2.76
CA VAL A 355 3.43 -50.24 -3.57
C VAL A 355 3.92 -51.64 -3.21
N ASP A 356 3.61 -52.12 -2.00
CA ASP A 356 4.01 -53.45 -1.56
C ASP A 356 3.15 -53.98 -0.38
N LYS A 357 3.30 -55.28 -0.09
CA LYS A 357 2.64 -55.97 1.03
C LYS A 357 3.52 -57.07 1.60
N VAL A 358 3.56 -57.23 2.92
CA VAL A 358 4.13 -58.40 3.62
C VAL A 358 3.04 -58.99 4.49
N VAL A 359 2.86 -60.31 4.44
CA VAL A 359 1.86 -61.03 5.23
C VAL A 359 2.59 -62.05 6.09
N GLY A 360 2.30 -62.06 7.40
CA GLY A 360 2.95 -62.92 8.38
C GLY A 360 4.16 -62.27 9.05
N ALA A 361 4.72 -62.96 10.05
CA ALA A 361 5.86 -62.48 10.83
C ALA A 361 7.20 -62.75 10.15
N ASP A 362 7.41 -62.11 8.99
CA ASP A 362 8.66 -62.18 8.23
C ASP A 362 9.48 -60.89 8.40
N LYS A 363 10.45 -60.93 9.33
CA LYS A 363 11.36 -59.82 9.60
C LYS A 363 12.22 -59.46 8.38
N GLY A 364 12.79 -60.46 7.70
CA GLY A 364 13.75 -60.25 6.62
C GLY A 364 13.10 -59.60 5.40
N SER A 365 11.90 -60.08 5.02
CA SER A 365 11.14 -59.48 3.92
C SER A 365 10.69 -58.04 4.25
N LEU A 366 10.28 -57.78 5.49
CA LEU A 366 9.92 -56.44 5.94
C LEU A 366 11.09 -55.46 5.82
N GLU A 367 12.25 -55.81 6.37
CA GLU A 367 13.47 -54.98 6.30
C GLU A 367 13.92 -54.74 4.85
N GLN A 368 13.92 -55.78 4.01
CA GLN A 368 14.30 -55.67 2.60
C GLN A 368 13.39 -54.71 1.83
N LYS A 369 12.06 -54.78 2.07
CA LYS A 369 11.09 -53.90 1.40
C LYS A 369 11.15 -52.48 1.92
N ILE A 370 11.45 -52.27 3.20
CA ILE A 370 11.73 -50.93 3.73
C ILE A 370 12.93 -50.34 2.99
N ALA A 371 14.05 -51.06 2.88
CA ALA A 371 15.23 -50.59 2.17
C ALA A 371 14.94 -50.29 0.69
N LEU A 372 14.15 -51.14 0.02
CA LEU A 372 13.76 -50.98 -1.38
C LEU A 372 12.92 -49.71 -1.63
N HIS A 373 11.97 -49.42 -0.74
CA HIS A 373 10.99 -48.34 -0.95
C HIS A 373 11.33 -47.03 -0.22
N SER A 374 12.30 -47.03 0.71
CA SER A 374 12.77 -45.83 1.42
C SER A 374 13.88 -45.06 0.71
N SER A 375 14.52 -45.67 -0.30
CA SER A 375 15.66 -45.12 -1.05
C SER A 375 15.29 -44.41 -2.36
N LYS A 376 14.06 -44.57 -2.81
CA LYS A 376 13.45 -43.76 -3.87
C LYS A 376 12.91 -42.48 -3.27
#